data_AF-A0A3N9TY63-F1
#
_entry.id   AF-A0A3N9TY63-F1
#
_cell.length_a   1.000
_cell.length_b   1.000
_cell.length_c   1.000
_cell.angle_alpha   90.00
_cell.angle_beta   90.00
_cell.angle_gamma   90.00
#
_symmetry.space_group_name_H-M   'P 1'
#
loop_
_entity.id
_entity.type
_entity.pdbx_description
1 polymer ?
#
loop_
_entity_poly.entity_id
_entity_poly.type
_entity_poly.pdbx_seq_one_letter_code
_entity_poly.pdbx_strand_id
1 'polypeptide(L)'
;MPSNWGWRCRSATASPLTPRPRILAATSPAWRRCKHWWRNAVSTEAAISREQILSHVQRTLVELFEVSPAEVTPEARLYEDLDIDSIDAVDLVVELKQFTGRRIDPEAFKSVRSIDDVVNAVDQLMRD
;
A
#
# COMPACT_ATOMS: atom_id res chain seq x y z
N MET A 1 32.86 0.46 -69.91
CA MET A 1 34.06 1.27 -69.62
C MET A 1 33.58 2.56 -68.93
N PRO A 2 34.23 3.13 -67.89
CA PRO A 2 35.34 2.68 -67.02
C PRO A 2 34.85 2.44 -65.55
N SER A 3 35.45 1.52 -64.77
CA SER A 3 36.63 1.67 -63.88
C SER A 3 36.29 2.44 -62.58
N ASN A 4 36.07 1.78 -61.44
CA ASN A 4 37.01 1.20 -60.45
C ASN A 4 37.87 2.25 -59.72
N TRP A 5 38.38 1.87 -58.53
CA TRP A 5 39.26 2.56 -57.56
C TRP A 5 38.53 3.34 -56.44
N GLY A 6 38.62 3.03 -55.14
CA GLY A 6 39.39 1.99 -54.45
C GLY A 6 39.29 2.12 -52.92
N TRP A 7 39.31 0.97 -52.24
CA TRP A 7 39.87 0.67 -50.91
C TRP A 7 39.56 1.56 -49.68
N ARG A 8 38.80 1.02 -48.73
CA ARG A 8 39.33 0.79 -47.36
C ARG A 8 38.54 -0.24 -46.54
N CYS A 9 39.28 -1.23 -46.05
CA CYS A 9 38.91 -2.16 -44.98
C CYS A 9 38.77 -1.43 -43.63
N ARG A 10 37.78 -1.78 -42.79
CA ARG A 10 37.98 -2.69 -41.64
C ARG A 10 36.72 -2.81 -40.77
N SER A 11 36.31 -4.06 -40.56
CA SER A 11 35.86 -4.68 -39.31
C SER A 11 34.98 -3.87 -38.34
N ALA A 12 33.70 -4.23 -38.30
CA ALA A 12 32.94 -4.26 -37.05
C ALA A 12 32.42 -5.68 -36.85
N THR A 13 32.68 -6.19 -35.65
CA THR A 13 32.56 -7.55 -35.13
C THR A 13 31.16 -8.16 -35.25
N ALA A 14 31.14 -9.47 -35.53
CA ALA A 14 29.98 -10.33 -35.43
C ALA A 14 29.34 -10.29 -34.03
N SER A 15 28.03 -10.05 -33.97
CA SER A 15 27.21 -10.44 -32.82
C SER A 15 26.37 -11.66 -33.22
N PRO A 16 26.64 -12.83 -32.63
CA PRO A 16 25.86 -14.04 -32.84
C PRO A 16 24.78 -14.21 -31.75
N LEU A 17 23.62 -14.73 -32.19
CA LEU A 17 22.67 -15.57 -31.45
C LEU A 17 21.84 -14.93 -30.32
N THR A 18 20.52 -14.96 -30.47
CA THR A 18 19.68 -16.00 -29.82
C THR A 18 18.18 -15.84 -30.18
N PRO A 19 17.44 -16.95 -30.34
CA PRO A 19 15.99 -16.96 -30.57
C PRO A 19 15.18 -16.80 -29.28
N ARG A 20 13.94 -16.31 -29.44
CA ARG A 20 12.94 -15.96 -28.42
C ARG A 20 12.76 -17.06 -27.34
N PRO A 21 12.67 -16.71 -26.05
CA PRO A 21 12.43 -17.69 -25.00
C PRO A 21 10.99 -18.24 -25.06
N ARG A 22 10.94 -19.57 -25.01
CA ARG A 22 9.78 -20.45 -24.83
C ARG A 22 9.40 -20.41 -23.35
N ILE A 23 8.20 -19.94 -23.03
CA ILE A 23 7.67 -19.94 -21.66
C ILE A 23 7.38 -21.39 -21.27
N LEU A 24 8.18 -21.95 -20.35
CA LEU A 24 7.84 -23.13 -19.57
C LEU A 24 8.33 -22.97 -18.13
N ALA A 25 7.38 -23.07 -17.21
CA ALA A 25 7.49 -23.48 -15.80
C ALA A 25 8.26 -22.57 -14.83
N ALA A 26 7.50 -21.72 -14.13
CA ALA A 26 7.70 -21.53 -12.70
C ALA A 26 6.55 -22.22 -11.96
N THR A 27 6.82 -23.44 -11.49
CA THR A 27 6.11 -24.06 -10.38
C THR A 27 6.31 -23.20 -9.13
N SER A 28 5.35 -22.34 -8.81
CA SER A 28 5.30 -21.70 -7.49
C SER A 28 4.79 -22.73 -6.47
N PRO A 29 5.59 -23.07 -5.45
CA PRO A 29 5.25 -24.09 -4.47
C PRO A 29 4.19 -23.58 -3.50
N ALA A 30 3.31 -24.50 -3.11
CA ALA A 30 2.35 -24.31 -2.04
C ALA A 30 3.04 -23.96 -0.72
N TRP A 31 2.82 -22.75 -0.21
CA TRP A 31 2.85 -22.49 1.22
C TRP A 31 1.78 -21.45 1.58
N ARG A 32 0.69 -21.99 2.14
CA ARG A 32 -0.31 -21.26 2.91
C ARG A 32 0.38 -20.64 4.12
N ARG A 33 0.21 -19.32 4.32
CA ARG A 33 0.28 -18.50 5.56
C ARG A 33 1.04 -17.20 5.32
N CYS A 34 0.34 -16.24 4.72
CA CYS A 34 0.28 -14.85 5.20
C CYS A 34 -1.07 -14.30 4.71
N LYS A 35 -1.98 -14.03 5.66
CA LYS A 35 -3.18 -13.25 5.42
C LYS A 35 -2.77 -11.84 4.94
N HIS A 36 -3.56 -11.28 4.02
CA HIS A 36 -3.78 -9.84 3.86
C HIS A 36 -2.70 -8.94 3.24
N TRP A 37 -1.59 -9.44 2.70
CA TRP A 37 -0.57 -8.58 2.08
C TRP A 37 -0.46 -8.77 0.57
N TRP A 38 -1.38 -8.20 -0.22
CA TRP A 38 -1.02 -7.61 -1.51
C TRP A 38 -2.11 -6.73 -2.16
N ARG A 39 -1.88 -5.42 -2.03
CA ARG A 39 -1.90 -4.41 -3.11
C ARG A 39 -3.27 -3.90 -3.61
N ASN A 40 -3.74 -2.84 -2.96
CA ASN A 40 -4.28 -1.64 -3.61
C ASN A 40 -3.57 -0.43 -2.95
N ALA A 41 -2.38 -0.06 -3.42
CA ALA A 41 -2.25 1.18 -4.19
C ALA A 41 -2.98 2.36 -3.53
N VAL A 42 -2.51 2.83 -2.36
CA VAL A 42 -2.65 4.25 -2.09
C VAL A 42 -1.44 4.94 -2.69
N SER A 43 -1.70 5.70 -3.74
CA SER A 43 -0.73 6.53 -4.43
C SER A 43 -0.13 7.53 -3.44
N THR A 44 1.09 7.24 -3.02
CA THR A 44 2.03 8.25 -2.53
C THR A 44 2.09 9.36 -3.57
N GLU A 45 2.01 10.63 -3.14
CA GLU A 45 2.02 11.87 -3.95
C GLU A 45 0.66 12.50 -4.28
N ALA A 46 -0.08 12.90 -3.26
CA ALA A 46 -0.83 14.16 -3.26
C ALA A 46 -1.00 14.61 -1.80
N ALA A 47 -1.09 15.91 -1.53
CA ALA A 47 -1.35 16.43 -0.20
C ALA A 47 -2.56 15.69 0.42
N ILE A 48 -2.28 14.84 1.41
CA ILE A 48 -3.31 14.02 2.02
C ILE A 48 -4.24 14.93 2.80
N SER A 49 -5.48 15.04 2.33
CA SER A 49 -6.55 15.77 3.00
C SER A 49 -7.18 14.89 4.08
N ARG A 50 -7.74 15.51 5.12
CA ARG A 50 -8.49 14.82 6.19
C ARG A 50 -9.54 13.85 5.62
N GLU A 51 -10.20 14.23 4.52
CA GLU A 51 -11.21 13.41 3.84
C GLU A 51 -10.62 12.14 3.24
N GLN A 52 -9.41 12.20 2.70
CA GLN A 52 -8.69 11.02 2.19
C GLN A 52 -8.25 10.11 3.33
N ILE A 53 -7.77 10.67 4.45
CA ILE A 53 -7.43 9.89 5.66
C ILE A 53 -8.67 9.17 6.16
N LEU A 54 -9.77 9.90 6.32
CA LEU A 54 -11.05 9.36 6.79
C LEU A 54 -11.58 8.28 5.86
N SER A 55 -11.53 8.49 4.54
CA SER A 55 -11.95 7.47 3.57
C SER A 55 -11.07 6.22 3.64
N HIS A 56 -9.77 6.41 3.85
CA HIS A 56 -8.83 5.30 4.02
C HIS A 56 -9.10 4.54 5.32
N VAL A 57 -9.20 5.24 6.45
CA VAL A 57 -9.53 4.67 7.77
C VAL A 57 -10.85 3.91 7.73
N GLN A 58 -11.90 4.49 7.13
CA GLN A 58 -13.20 3.81 6.97
C GLN A 58 -13.07 2.52 6.17
N ARG A 59 -12.37 2.57 5.04
CA ARG A 59 -12.14 1.38 4.22
C ARG A 59 -11.39 0.31 5.01
N THR A 60 -10.31 0.70 5.68
CA THR A 60 -9.52 -0.19 6.53
C THR A 60 -10.38 -0.80 7.64
N LEU A 61 -11.27 -0.01 8.26
CA LEU A 61 -12.17 -0.52 9.29
C LEU A 61 -13.13 -1.58 8.74
N VAL A 62 -13.77 -1.30 7.61
CA VAL A 62 -14.68 -2.24 6.94
C VAL A 62 -13.96 -3.51 6.47
N GLU A 63 -12.74 -3.39 5.96
CA GLU A 63 -11.96 -4.52 5.44
C GLU A 63 -11.32 -5.38 6.54
N LEU A 64 -10.84 -4.77 7.64
CA LEU A 64 -10.14 -5.47 8.72
C LEU A 64 -11.08 -5.97 9.81
N PHE A 65 -12.12 -5.21 10.16
CA PHE A 65 -13.06 -5.55 11.24
C PHE A 65 -14.42 -6.01 10.73
N GLU A 66 -14.62 -6.10 9.42
CA GLU A 66 -15.88 -6.57 8.79
C GLU A 66 -17.13 -5.78 9.26
N VAL A 67 -16.94 -4.52 9.65
CA VAL A 67 -18.01 -3.62 10.09
C VAL A 67 -18.75 -2.99 8.90
N SER A 68 -20.00 -2.58 9.10
CA SER A 68 -20.78 -1.96 8.02
C SER A 68 -20.32 -0.52 7.76
N PRO A 69 -20.14 -0.08 6.50
CA PRO A 69 -19.78 1.32 6.20
C PRO A 69 -20.86 2.32 6.65
N ALA A 70 -22.09 1.87 6.88
CA ALA A 70 -23.17 2.69 7.45
C ALA A 70 -22.98 2.96 8.95
N GLU A 71 -22.25 2.11 9.66
CA GLU A 71 -21.97 2.23 11.10
C GLU A 71 -20.69 3.04 11.35
N VAL A 72 -19.75 3.04 10.39
CA VAL A 72 -18.50 3.80 10.47
C VAL A 72 -18.73 5.29 10.18
N THR A 73 -19.41 5.96 11.11
CA THR A 73 -19.58 7.41 11.11
C THR A 73 -18.38 8.09 11.81
N PRO A 74 -18.03 9.33 11.47
CA PRO A 74 -16.95 10.05 12.17
C PRO A 74 -17.23 10.20 13.68
N GLU A 75 -18.51 10.29 14.05
CA GLU A 75 -18.97 10.42 15.43
C GLU A 75 -19.11 9.07 16.15
N ALA A 76 -19.03 7.95 15.42
CA ALA A 76 -19.15 6.61 15.98
C ALA A 76 -18.02 6.33 16.97
N ARG A 77 -18.40 5.67 18.07
CA ARG A 77 -17.49 5.21 19.11
C ARG A 77 -16.95 3.85 18.72
N LEU A 78 -15.61 3.71 18.74
CA LEU A 78 -14.93 2.45 18.45
C LEU A 78 -15.44 1.32 19.36
N TYR A 79 -15.49 1.58 20.67
CA TYR A 79 -15.83 0.58 21.67
C TYR A 79 -17.34 0.31 21.84
N GLU A 80 -18.19 1.32 21.63
CA GLU A 80 -19.62 1.21 21.96
C GLU A 80 -20.48 0.91 20.73
N ASP A 81 -20.16 1.50 19.58
CA ASP A 81 -20.97 1.35 18.36
C ASP A 81 -20.42 0.26 17.43
N LEU A 82 -19.09 0.18 17.32
CA LEU A 82 -18.39 -0.73 16.40
C LEU A 82 -17.87 -2.02 17.08
N ASP A 83 -18.10 -2.17 18.39
CA ASP A 83 -17.68 -3.32 19.21
C ASP A 83 -16.17 -3.65 19.07
N ILE A 84 -15.33 -2.62 18.88
CA ILE A 84 -13.88 -2.76 18.67
C ILE A 84 -13.20 -3.05 20.00
N ASP A 85 -12.47 -4.16 20.08
CA ASP A 85 -11.71 -4.53 21.26
C ASP A 85 -10.35 -3.81 21.36
N SER A 86 -9.74 -3.87 22.54
CA SER A 86 -8.38 -3.35 22.76
C SER A 86 -7.30 -4.00 21.87
N ILE A 87 -7.58 -5.17 21.30
CA ILE A 87 -6.70 -5.88 20.36
C ILE A 87 -6.88 -5.30 18.95
N ASP A 88 -8.12 -5.08 18.54
CA ASP A 88 -8.47 -4.53 17.23
C ASP A 88 -7.91 -3.12 17.04
N ALA A 89 -7.95 -2.30 18.10
CA ALA A 89 -7.32 -0.98 18.10
C ALA A 89 -5.80 -1.04 17.82
N VAL A 90 -5.11 -2.10 18.25
CA VAL A 90 -3.68 -2.30 17.96
C VAL A 90 -3.47 -2.63 16.48
N ASP A 91 -4.34 -3.45 15.88
CA ASP A 91 -4.27 -3.80 14.46
C ASP A 91 -4.47 -2.57 13.56
N LEU A 92 -5.40 -1.67 13.91
CA LEU A 92 -5.56 -0.35 13.27
C LEU A 92 -4.27 0.47 13.28
N VAL A 93 -3.60 0.57 14.43
CA VAL A 93 -2.36 1.34 14.57
C VAL A 93 -1.25 0.75 13.71
N VAL A 94 -1.15 -0.58 13.67
CA VAL A 94 -0.15 -1.28 12.85
C VAL A 94 -0.40 -1.02 11.36
N GLU A 95 -1.66 -1.00 10.91
CA GLU A 95 -2.01 -0.68 9.52
C GLU A 95 -1.75 0.80 9.19
N LEU A 96 -2.19 1.72 10.04
CA LEU A 96 -1.97 3.16 9.84
C LEU A 96 -0.48 3.53 9.86
N LYS A 97 0.32 2.84 10.67
CA LYS A 97 1.78 2.98 10.67
C LYS A 97 2.39 2.51 9.34
N GLN A 98 1.89 1.41 8.77
CA GLN A 98 2.34 0.93 7.48
C GLN A 98 1.94 1.88 6.35
N PHE A 99 0.74 2.45 6.42
CA PHE A 99 0.23 3.45 5.48
C PHE A 99 1.04 4.75 5.51
N THR A 100 1.19 5.35 6.70
CA THR A 100 1.88 6.63 6.88
C THR A 100 3.40 6.49 6.79
N GLY A 101 3.94 5.29 7.00
CA GLY A 101 5.38 5.05 7.11
C GLY A 101 6.02 5.72 8.33
N ARG A 102 5.21 6.28 9.24
CA ARG A 102 5.64 7.10 10.38
C ARG A 102 5.32 6.35 11.68
N ARG A 103 6.12 6.59 12.72
CA ARG A 103 5.86 6.02 14.04
C ARG A 103 4.65 6.72 14.65
N ILE A 104 3.63 5.94 14.98
CA ILE A 104 2.46 6.40 15.73
C ILE A 104 2.62 5.93 17.18
N ASP A 105 2.43 6.84 18.13
CA ASP A 105 2.46 6.50 19.54
C ASP A 105 1.21 5.72 19.95
N PRO A 106 1.36 4.50 20.51
CA PRO A 106 0.23 3.68 20.92
C PRO A 106 -0.56 4.31 22.08
N GLU A 107 0.05 5.23 22.84
CA GLU A 107 -0.64 5.97 23.90
C GLU A 107 -1.65 6.99 23.34
N ALA A 108 -1.38 7.57 22.17
CA ALA A 108 -2.34 8.45 21.51
C ALA A 108 -3.64 7.69 21.24
N PHE A 109 -3.55 6.43 20.82
CA PHE A 109 -4.69 5.57 20.53
C PHE A 109 -5.45 5.05 21.75
N LYS A 110 -4.83 4.98 22.93
CA LYS A 110 -5.58 4.65 24.16
C LYS A 110 -6.60 5.73 24.54
N SER A 111 -6.37 6.96 24.08
CA SER A 111 -7.23 8.10 24.34
C SER A 111 -8.27 8.32 23.25
N VAL A 112 -8.08 7.72 22.07
CA VAL A 112 -9.01 7.77 20.94
C VAL A 112 -10.27 6.98 21.31
N ARG A 113 -11.43 7.64 21.22
CA ARG A 113 -12.74 7.02 21.46
C ARG A 113 -13.60 6.96 20.21
N SER A 114 -13.34 7.84 19.24
CA SER A 114 -14.11 7.98 18.00
C SER A 114 -13.25 7.80 16.75
N ILE A 115 -13.90 7.55 15.62
CA ILE A 115 -13.24 7.51 14.31
C ILE A 115 -12.58 8.86 13.99
N ASP A 116 -13.23 9.96 14.36
CA ASP A 116 -12.68 11.31 14.17
C ASP A 116 -11.35 11.50 14.90
N ASP A 117 -11.21 10.96 16.12
CA ASP A 117 -9.96 11.03 16.88
C ASP A 117 -8.81 10.30 16.18
N VAL A 118 -9.09 9.16 15.54
CA VAL A 118 -8.09 8.40 14.76
C VAL A 118 -7.64 9.24 13.56
N VAL A 119 -8.59 9.82 12.84
CA VAL A 119 -8.31 10.65 11.66
C VAL A 119 -7.52 11.89 12.08
N ASN A 120 -7.88 12.54 13.19
CA ASN A 120 -7.16 13.68 13.75
C ASN A 120 -5.72 13.33 14.11
N ALA A 121 -5.48 12.19 14.76
CA ALA A 121 -4.14 11.75 15.12
C ALA A 121 -3.25 11.54 13.89
N VAL A 122 -3.80 10.95 12.82
CA VAL A 122 -3.07 10.75 11.56
C VAL A 122 -2.86 12.07 10.81
N ASP A 123 -3.87 12.95 10.75
CA ASP A 123 -3.77 14.27 10.13
C ASP A 123 -2.70 15.13 10.83
N GLN A 124 -2.68 15.15 12.16
CA GLN A 124 -1.62 15.81 12.94
C GLN A 124 -0.25 15.22 12.61
N LEU A 125 -0.12 13.89 12.57
CA LEU A 125 1.15 13.24 12.24
C LEU A 125 1.64 13.56 10.82
N MET A 126 0.76 13.84 9.85
CA MET A 126 1.17 14.22 8.50
C MET A 126 1.56 15.70 8.37
N ARG A 127 1.11 16.55 9.30
CA ARG A 127 1.42 17.98 9.34
C ARG A 127 2.71 18.31 10.08
N ASP A 128 3.16 17.41 10.96
CA ASP A 128 4.45 17.47 11.67
C ASP A 128 5.65 17.16 10.74
#